data_AF-A0A7H0MBT8-F1
#
_entry.id   AF-A0A7H0MBT8-F1
#
_cell.length_a   1.000
_cell.length_b   1.000
_cell.length_c   1.000
_cell.angle_alpha   90.00
_cell.angle_beta   90.00
_cell.angle_gamma   90.00
#
_symmetry.space_group_name_H-M   'P 1'
#
loop_
_entity.id
_entity.type
_entity.pdbx_description
1 polymer ?
#
loop_
_entity_poly.entity_id
_entity_poly.type
_entity_poly.pdbx_seq_one_letter_code
_entity_poly.pdbx_strand_id
1 'polypeptide(L)'
;MQTAVALLLASNVSYAQSTTTDSFTYEAHALALQNEGEKCQLSVISPDRAIKRYGLDLRSPCYFLYGAERQPKHFAYPRDGIKALFIILGNPLTADEQKIWRVKDASTCGTKGFGLYFDGQHFSLSRTSHEGMLLCRDRGVDEKVFNTLRD
;
A
#
# COMPACT_ATOMS: atom_id res chain seq x y z
N MET A 1 -5.68 34.81 -52.15
CA MET A 1 -4.68 34.21 -51.24
C MET A 1 -5.38 33.96 -49.90
N GLN A 2 -5.71 32.71 -49.59
CA GLN A 2 -6.35 32.33 -48.33
C GLN A 2 -5.26 31.88 -47.35
N THR A 3 -5.10 32.62 -46.25
CA THR A 3 -4.24 32.23 -45.13
C THR A 3 -5.01 31.32 -44.19
N ALA A 4 -4.63 30.05 -44.12
CA ALA A 4 -5.12 29.11 -43.12
C ALA A 4 -4.35 29.34 -41.80
N VAL A 5 -5.07 29.67 -40.73
CA VAL A 5 -4.54 29.75 -39.36
C VAL A 5 -4.71 28.37 -38.72
N ALA A 6 -3.61 27.68 -38.49
CA ALA A 6 -3.60 26.41 -37.75
C ALA A 6 -3.67 26.69 -36.25
N LEU A 7 -4.79 26.33 -35.60
CA LEU A 7 -4.88 26.28 -34.14
C LEU A 7 -4.19 25.01 -33.62
N LEU A 8 -3.07 25.18 -32.91
CA LEU A 8 -2.42 24.13 -32.13
C LEU A 8 -3.19 23.95 -30.81
N LEU A 9 -3.93 22.84 -30.71
CA LEU A 9 -4.53 22.38 -29.46
C LEU A 9 -3.43 21.82 -28.55
N ALA A 10 -2.97 22.63 -27.59
CA ALA A 10 -2.12 22.15 -26.50
C ALA A 10 -2.99 21.34 -25.52
N SER A 11 -2.93 20.02 -25.61
CA SER A 11 -3.50 19.11 -24.62
C SER A 11 -2.73 19.25 -23.31
N ASN A 12 -3.35 19.87 -22.30
CA ASN A 12 -2.86 19.87 -20.94
C ASN A 12 -2.95 18.44 -20.37
N VAL A 13 -1.90 17.64 -20.57
CA VAL A 13 -1.74 16.36 -19.87
C VAL A 13 -1.43 16.71 -18.42
N SER A 14 -2.47 16.72 -17.58
CA SER A 14 -2.31 16.82 -16.13
C SER A 14 -1.70 15.51 -15.64
N TYR A 15 -0.38 15.43 -15.59
CA TYR A 15 0.31 14.32 -14.95
C TYR A 15 -0.06 14.36 -13.46
N ALA A 16 -0.87 13.40 -13.01
CA ALA A 16 -1.18 13.24 -11.60
C ALA A 16 0.14 12.97 -10.85
N GLN A 17 0.57 13.95 -10.05
CA GLN A 17 1.83 13.88 -9.32
C GLN A 17 1.72 12.79 -8.25
N SER A 18 2.65 11.83 -8.29
CA SER A 18 2.73 10.76 -7.29
C SER A 18 2.94 11.35 -5.90
N THR A 19 2.10 10.96 -4.94
CA THR A 19 2.13 11.49 -3.57
C THR A 19 2.33 10.36 -2.58
N THR A 20 3.36 10.47 -1.72
CA THR A 20 3.62 9.50 -0.65
C THR A 20 2.50 9.54 0.38
N THR A 21 1.86 8.39 0.65
CA THR A 21 0.80 8.26 1.66
C THR A 21 1.32 7.75 3.00
N ASP A 22 2.30 6.85 2.97
CA ASP A 22 2.88 6.27 4.18
C ASP A 22 4.31 5.84 3.93
N SER A 23 5.13 5.83 4.97
CA SER A 23 6.53 5.39 4.86
C SER A 23 7.11 5.00 6.20
N PHE A 24 8.06 4.09 6.17
CA PHE A 24 8.82 3.69 7.35
C PHE A 24 10.19 3.14 6.94
N THR A 25 11.04 2.88 7.93
CA THR A 25 12.34 2.22 7.74
C THR A 25 12.38 0.96 8.58
N TYR A 26 12.85 -0.15 7.99
CA TYR A 26 13.02 -1.42 8.68
C TYR A 26 14.30 -2.09 8.21
N GLU A 27 15.17 -2.49 9.14
CA GLU A 27 16.44 -3.17 8.85
C GLU A 27 17.25 -2.45 7.74
N ALA A 28 17.39 -1.13 7.90
CA ALA A 28 18.05 -0.21 6.96
C ALA A 28 17.43 -0.11 5.55
N HIS A 29 16.26 -0.69 5.31
CA HIS A 29 15.48 -0.47 4.10
C HIS A 29 14.49 0.67 4.30
N ALA A 30 14.41 1.60 3.36
CA ALA A 30 13.37 2.62 3.35
C ALA A 30 12.19 2.15 2.50
N LEU A 31 10.99 2.14 3.06
CA LEU A 31 9.76 1.71 2.41
C LEU A 31 8.80 2.90 2.30
N ALA A 32 8.19 3.07 1.12
CA ALA A 32 7.22 4.13 0.88
C ALA A 32 6.05 3.63 0.02
N LEU A 33 4.84 3.95 0.44
CA LEU A 33 3.62 3.81 -0.34
C LEU A 33 3.29 5.13 -1.01
N GLN A 34 2.94 5.05 -2.27
CA GLN A 34 2.67 6.20 -3.13
C GLN A 34 1.34 6.01 -3.85
N ASN A 35 0.55 7.07 -3.93
CA ASN A 35 -0.63 7.13 -4.78
C ASN A 35 -0.22 7.59 -6.19
N GLU A 36 -0.53 6.77 -7.19
CA GLU A 36 -0.39 7.09 -8.60
C GLU A 36 -1.77 7.12 -9.25
N GLY A 37 -2.43 8.28 -9.18
CA GLY A 37 -3.86 8.39 -9.53
C GLY A 37 -4.70 7.57 -8.56
N GLU A 38 -5.49 6.62 -9.09
CA GLU A 38 -6.33 5.72 -8.29
C GLU A 38 -5.61 4.46 -7.80
N LYS A 39 -4.33 4.27 -8.16
CA LYS A 39 -3.55 3.06 -7.84
C LYS A 39 -2.49 3.33 -6.80
N CYS A 40 -1.99 2.25 -6.20
CA CYS A 40 -0.90 2.32 -5.25
C CYS A 40 0.39 1.67 -5.79
N GLN A 41 1.51 2.25 -5.39
CA GLN A 41 2.84 1.70 -5.63
C GLN A 41 3.59 1.59 -4.31
N LEU A 42 4.32 0.50 -4.13
CA LEU A 42 5.32 0.34 -3.07
C LEU A 42 6.71 0.56 -3.66
N SER A 43 7.50 1.43 -3.05
CA SER A 43 8.93 1.55 -3.27
C SER A 43 9.70 1.00 -2.07
N VAL A 44 10.71 0.16 -2.33
CA VAL A 44 11.67 -0.35 -1.35
C VAL A 44 13.07 0.07 -1.78
N ILE A 45 13.76 0.83 -0.94
CA ILE A 45 15.15 1.22 -1.14
C ILE A 45 16.01 0.40 -0.17
N SER A 46 16.85 -0.46 -0.73
CA SER A 46 17.78 -1.31 0.03
C SER A 46 18.99 -0.53 0.54
N PRO A 47 19.75 -1.06 1.52
CA PRO A 47 20.91 -0.38 2.09
C PRO A 47 22.02 -0.04 1.07
N ASP A 48 22.14 -0.83 0.00
CA ASP A 48 23.03 -0.61 -1.13
C ASP A 48 22.52 0.46 -2.12
N ARG A 49 21.36 1.07 -1.81
CA ARG A 49 20.62 2.05 -2.61
C ARG A 49 19.94 1.46 -3.85
N ALA A 50 19.83 0.14 -3.97
CA ALA A 50 18.98 -0.48 -4.98
C ALA A 50 17.51 -0.12 -4.70
N ILE A 51 16.75 0.20 -5.75
CA ILE A 51 15.33 0.55 -5.64
C ILE A 51 14.49 -0.50 -6.35
N LYS A 52 13.60 -1.16 -5.60
CA LYS A 52 12.54 -2.02 -6.15
C LYS A 52 11.21 -1.29 -6.07
N ARG A 53 10.42 -1.37 -7.13
CA ARG A 53 9.06 -0.82 -7.20
C ARG A 53 8.07 -1.92 -7.50
N TYR A 54 6.96 -1.90 -6.79
CA TYR A 54 5.88 -2.86 -6.96
C TYR A 54 4.58 -2.11 -7.20
N GLY A 55 3.93 -2.37 -8.33
CA GLY A 55 2.55 -1.97 -8.52
C GLY A 55 1.65 -2.83 -7.64
N LEU A 56 0.73 -2.21 -6.93
CA LEU A 56 -0.22 -2.90 -6.07
C LEU A 56 -1.60 -2.88 -6.74
N ASP A 57 -2.27 -4.03 -6.78
CA ASP A 57 -3.68 -4.11 -7.17
C ASP A 57 -4.58 -3.64 -6.00
N LEU A 58 -4.37 -2.39 -5.60
CA LEU A 58 -5.10 -1.67 -4.56
C LEU A 58 -5.52 -0.30 -5.09
N ARG A 59 -6.74 0.11 -4.77
CA ARG A 59 -7.22 1.47 -4.97
C ARG A 59 -6.68 2.37 -3.87
N SER A 60 -6.20 3.55 -4.25
CA SER A 60 -5.69 4.57 -3.35
C SER A 60 -6.78 5.19 -2.46
N PRO A 61 -6.42 5.74 -1.27
CA PRO A 61 -5.09 5.68 -0.65
C PRO A 61 -4.73 4.30 -0.08
N CYS A 62 -3.42 4.03 -0.01
CA CYS A 62 -2.88 2.84 0.65
C CYS A 62 -2.00 3.19 1.84
N TYR A 63 -1.99 2.31 2.84
CA TYR A 63 -1.26 2.49 4.09
C TYR A 63 -0.62 1.19 4.54
N PHE A 64 0.42 1.29 5.37
CA PHE A 64 0.85 0.15 6.17
C PHE A 64 -0.09 -0.01 7.36
N LEU A 65 -0.28 -1.24 7.83
CA LEU A 65 -1.05 -1.49 9.04
C LEU A 65 -0.19 -1.25 10.28
N TYR A 66 -0.65 -0.37 11.16
CA TYR A 66 -0.09 -0.09 12.47
C TYR A 66 -0.93 -0.74 13.56
N GLY A 67 -0.32 -0.95 14.72
CA GLY A 67 -1.02 -1.23 15.97
C GLY A 67 -1.13 0.04 16.81
N ALA A 68 -0.93 -0.09 18.12
CA ALA A 68 -0.81 1.05 19.03
C ALA A 68 0.54 1.79 18.90
N GLU A 69 1.46 1.26 18.09
CA GLU A 69 2.82 1.76 17.95
C GLU A 69 2.99 2.70 16.75
N ARG A 70 4.10 3.45 16.75
CA ARG A 70 4.48 4.35 15.65
C ARG A 70 5.13 3.64 14.46
N GLN A 71 5.36 2.34 14.55
CA GLN A 71 5.89 1.50 13.47
C GLN A 71 4.81 0.54 12.97
N PRO A 72 4.82 0.16 11.69
CA PRO A 72 3.93 -0.86 11.18
C PRO A 72 4.02 -2.16 11.99
N LYS A 73 2.85 -2.73 12.29
CA LYS A 73 2.76 -3.99 13.01
C LYS A 73 3.28 -5.11 12.09
N HIS A 74 4.05 -6.01 12.66
CA HIS A 74 4.54 -7.20 11.96
C HIS A 74 4.56 -8.42 12.85
N PHE A 75 4.60 -9.59 12.21
CA PHE A 75 4.83 -10.88 12.84
C PHE A 75 5.93 -11.65 12.12
N ALA A 76 6.66 -12.47 12.87
CA ALA A 76 7.67 -13.36 12.32
C ALA A 76 7.08 -14.76 12.11
N TYR A 77 7.45 -15.42 11.01
CA TYR A 77 7.12 -16.81 10.73
C TYR A 77 8.41 -17.60 10.41
N PRO A 78 9.19 -18.00 11.43
CA PRO A 78 10.52 -18.58 11.23
C PRO A 78 10.51 -19.89 10.43
N ARG A 79 9.41 -20.66 10.48
CA ARG A 79 9.28 -21.92 9.73
C ARG A 79 9.26 -21.71 8.22
N ASP A 80 8.89 -20.51 7.76
CA ASP A 80 8.84 -20.16 6.33
C ASP A 80 9.97 -19.20 5.94
N GLY A 81 10.94 -18.96 6.85
CA GLY A 81 12.02 -18.01 6.63
C GLY A 81 11.60 -16.53 6.66
N ILE A 82 10.39 -16.21 7.11
CA ILE A 82 9.89 -14.84 7.19
C ILE A 82 10.28 -14.24 8.54
N LYS A 83 11.15 -13.24 8.54
CA LYS A 83 11.54 -12.52 9.77
C LYS A 83 10.53 -11.43 10.15
N ALA A 84 9.89 -10.83 9.15
CA ALA A 84 8.77 -9.93 9.37
C ALA A 84 7.78 -10.00 8.21
N LEU A 85 6.50 -10.08 8.55
CA LEU A 85 5.39 -9.90 7.63
C LEU A 85 4.64 -8.64 8.03
N PHE A 86 4.57 -7.67 7.13
CA PHE A 86 3.77 -6.46 7.24
C PHE A 86 2.50 -6.57 6.40
N ILE A 87 1.49 -5.77 6.72
CA ILE A 87 0.28 -5.66 5.91
C ILE A 87 0.27 -4.29 5.23
N ILE A 88 0.06 -4.30 3.92
CA ILE A 88 -0.30 -3.12 3.14
C ILE A 88 -1.80 -3.20 2.91
N LEU A 89 -2.54 -2.15 3.23
CA LEU A 89 -3.98 -2.07 2.99
C LEU A 89 -4.31 -0.97 1.99
N GLY A 90 -5.40 -1.16 1.26
CA GLY A 90 -5.99 -0.18 0.35
C GLY A 90 -7.44 -0.54 0.07
N ASN A 91 -7.99 0.02 -1.01
CA ASN A 91 -9.43 -0.04 -1.32
C ASN A 91 -10.28 0.61 -0.22
N PRO A 92 -10.30 1.96 -0.14
CA PRO A 92 -11.11 2.67 0.82
C PRO A 92 -12.56 2.22 0.80
N LEU A 93 -13.16 2.19 1.99
CA LEU A 93 -14.54 1.79 2.16
C LEU A 93 -15.45 2.74 1.40
N THR A 94 -16.42 2.18 0.69
CA THR A 94 -17.59 2.90 0.20
C THR A 94 -18.45 3.38 1.37
N ALA A 95 -19.37 4.32 1.10
CA ALA A 95 -20.30 4.82 2.11
C ALA A 95 -21.18 3.71 2.72
N ASP A 96 -21.52 2.67 1.95
CA ASP A 96 -22.33 1.56 2.45
C ASP A 96 -21.50 0.57 3.26
N GLU A 97 -20.28 0.25 2.84
CA GLU A 97 -19.34 -0.51 3.65
C GLU A 97 -19.06 0.19 4.97
N GLN A 98 -18.85 1.51 4.96
CA GLN A 98 -18.64 2.30 6.19
C GLN A 98 -19.80 2.13 7.19
N LYS A 99 -21.06 2.10 6.71
CA LYS A 99 -22.24 1.85 7.54
C LYS A 99 -22.27 0.41 8.07
N ILE A 100 -22.04 -0.58 7.19
CA ILE A 100 -22.03 -2.01 7.54
C ILE A 100 -21.00 -2.28 8.63
N TRP A 101 -19.78 -1.77 8.45
CA TRP A 101 -18.66 -1.95 9.37
C TRP A 101 -18.67 -1.00 10.57
N ARG A 102 -19.62 -0.05 10.61
CA ARG A 102 -19.78 0.97 11.67
C ARG A 102 -18.50 1.76 11.95
N VAL A 103 -17.77 2.10 10.89
CA VAL A 103 -16.49 2.81 10.96
C VAL A 103 -16.75 4.32 10.96
N LYS A 104 -16.28 5.04 11.99
CA LYS A 104 -16.45 6.51 12.07
C LYS A 104 -15.59 7.26 11.06
N ASP A 105 -14.33 6.86 10.91
CA ASP A 105 -13.39 7.40 9.92
C ASP A 105 -12.95 6.29 8.96
N ALA A 106 -13.46 6.35 7.73
CA ALA A 106 -13.16 5.39 6.68
C ALA A 106 -11.91 5.76 5.85
N SER A 107 -11.37 6.97 6.02
CA SER A 107 -10.32 7.51 5.14
C SER A 107 -8.98 6.76 5.24
N THR A 108 -8.78 6.03 6.34
CA THR A 108 -7.58 5.23 6.65
C THR A 108 -7.86 3.73 6.73
N CYS A 109 -9.07 3.31 6.36
CA CYS A 109 -9.46 1.91 6.33
C CYS A 109 -9.58 1.41 4.89
N GLY A 110 -9.39 0.11 4.70
CA GLY A 110 -9.38 -0.55 3.42
C GLY A 110 -10.02 -1.94 3.47
N THR A 111 -10.51 -2.40 2.33
CA THR A 111 -11.17 -3.71 2.18
C THR A 111 -10.30 -4.79 1.56
N LYS A 112 -9.07 -4.43 1.16
CA LYS A 112 -8.11 -5.29 0.47
C LYS A 112 -6.71 -5.09 1.02
N GLY A 113 -5.90 -6.14 1.05
CA GLY A 113 -4.51 -6.04 1.49
C GLY A 113 -3.54 -7.01 0.83
N PHE A 114 -2.25 -6.66 0.90
CA PHE A 114 -1.11 -7.49 0.52
C PHE A 114 -0.25 -7.79 1.74
N GLY A 115 0.36 -8.97 1.76
CA GLY A 115 1.49 -9.26 2.63
C GLY A 115 2.78 -8.67 2.05
N LEU A 116 3.63 -8.14 2.92
CA LEU A 116 4.99 -7.72 2.58
C LEU A 116 5.96 -8.45 3.51
N TYR A 117 6.71 -9.39 2.95
CA TYR A 117 7.65 -10.24 3.67
C TYR A 117 9.04 -9.62 3.67
N PHE A 118 9.74 -9.81 4.78
CA PHE A 118 11.18 -9.63 4.88
C PHE A 118 11.83 -10.95 5.31
N ASP A 119 12.74 -11.47 4.50
CA ASP A 119 13.46 -12.73 4.75
C ASP A 119 14.72 -12.56 5.64
N GLY A 120 15.06 -11.31 5.98
CA GLY A 120 16.31 -10.95 6.65
C GLY A 120 17.30 -10.20 5.77
N GLN A 121 17.07 -10.16 4.46
CA GLN A 121 17.90 -9.45 3.49
C GLN A 121 17.05 -8.68 2.46
N HIS A 122 15.92 -9.24 2.03
CA HIS A 122 15.10 -8.71 0.95
C HIS A 122 13.64 -8.62 1.34
N PHE A 123 12.97 -7.66 0.72
CA PHE A 123 11.52 -7.56 0.72
C PHE A 123 10.89 -8.23 -0.50
N SER A 124 9.75 -8.88 -0.31
CA SER A 124 8.89 -9.44 -1.35
C SER A 124 7.42 -9.28 -0.99
N LEU A 125 6.55 -9.18 -1.99
CA LEU A 125 5.09 -9.11 -1.78
C LEU A 125 4.46 -10.49 -1.84
N SER A 126 3.31 -10.62 -1.16
CA SER A 126 2.35 -11.71 -1.38
C SER A 126 2.00 -11.82 -2.85
N ARG A 127 1.84 -13.05 -3.34
CA ARG A 127 1.52 -13.32 -4.75
C ARG A 127 0.14 -12.78 -5.09
N THR A 128 -0.77 -12.87 -4.14
CA THR A 128 -2.13 -12.35 -4.26
C THR A 128 -2.45 -11.37 -3.16
N SER A 129 -3.36 -10.46 -3.48
CA SER A 129 -4.06 -9.65 -2.51
C SER A 129 -5.26 -10.42 -1.95
N HIS A 130 -5.61 -10.15 -0.70
CA HIS A 130 -6.82 -10.69 -0.09
C HIS A 130 -7.88 -9.60 0.08
N GLU A 131 -9.13 -9.95 -0.21
CA GLU A 131 -10.30 -9.06 -0.18
C GLU A 131 -11.29 -9.47 0.92
N GLY A 132 -12.33 -8.66 1.14
CA GLY A 132 -13.43 -8.98 2.05
C GLY A 132 -13.09 -8.84 3.54
N MET A 133 -12.04 -8.08 3.85
CA MET A 133 -11.52 -7.89 5.20
C MET A 133 -11.55 -6.42 5.59
N LEU A 134 -11.85 -6.09 6.85
CA LEU A 134 -11.73 -4.72 7.34
C LEU A 134 -10.33 -4.50 7.92
N LEU A 135 -9.51 -3.72 7.23
CA LEU A 135 -8.20 -3.28 7.71
C LEU A 135 -8.25 -1.77 7.96
N CYS A 136 -7.80 -1.31 9.12
CA CYS A 136 -7.69 0.12 9.41
C CYS A 136 -6.28 0.43 9.87
N ARG A 137 -5.66 1.45 9.27
CA ARG A 137 -4.27 1.84 9.48
C ARG A 137 -3.84 1.80 10.94
N ASP A 138 -4.67 2.29 11.86
CA ASP A 138 -4.31 2.57 13.26
C ASP A 138 -4.97 1.65 14.30
N ARG A 139 -5.70 0.62 13.87
CA ARG A 139 -6.45 -0.25 14.80
C ARG A 139 -5.75 -1.56 15.15
N GLY A 140 -4.71 -1.91 14.39
CA GLY A 140 -4.11 -3.24 14.44
C GLY A 140 -5.09 -4.35 14.07
N VAL A 141 -4.55 -5.56 13.91
CA VAL A 141 -5.33 -6.79 13.73
C VAL A 141 -4.68 -7.95 14.47
N ASP A 142 -5.43 -9.04 14.62
CA ASP A 142 -4.93 -10.31 15.13
C ASP A 142 -3.93 -10.97 14.16
N GLU A 143 -2.97 -11.74 14.68
CA GLU A 143 -1.98 -12.46 13.88
C GLU A 143 -2.61 -13.38 12.82
N LYS A 144 -3.81 -13.92 13.08
CA LYS A 144 -4.54 -14.76 12.10
C LYS A 144 -4.75 -14.06 10.77
N VAL A 145 -4.92 -12.73 10.77
CA VAL A 145 -5.08 -11.93 9.55
C VAL A 145 -3.77 -11.88 8.76
N PHE A 146 -2.63 -11.78 9.43
CA PHE A 146 -1.32 -11.86 8.78
C PHE A 146 -1.09 -13.23 8.16
N ASN A 147 -1.49 -14.30 8.85
CA ASN A 147 -1.39 -15.66 8.33
C ASN A 147 -2.24 -15.88 7.05
N THR A 148 -3.38 -15.19 6.92
CA THR A 148 -4.17 -15.22 5.68
C THR A 148 -3.42 -14.59 4.51
N LEU A 149 -2.61 -13.56 4.76
CA LEU A 149 -1.83 -12.82 3.76
C LEU A 149 -0.43 -13.43 3.53
N ARG A 150 -0.18 -14.64 4.02
CA ARG A 150 1.06 -15.40 3.88
C ARG A 150 0.85 -16.48 2.82
N ASP A 151 1.13 -16.17 1.56
CA ASP A 151 0.85 -17.04 0.39
C ASP A 151 2.08 -17.36 -0.49
#